data_AF-A0A850L0R3-F1
#
_entry.id   AF-A0A850L0R3-F1
#
_cell.length_a   1.000
_cell.length_b   1.000
_cell.length_c   1.000
_cell.angle_alpha   90.00
_cell.angle_beta   90.00
_cell.angle_gamma   90.00
#
_symmetry.space_group_name_H-M   'P 1'
#
loop_
_entity.id
_entity.type
_entity.pdbx_description
1 polymer ?
#
loop_
_entity_poly.entity_id
_entity_poly.type
_entity_poly.pdbx_seq_one_letter_code
_entity_poly.pdbx_strand_id
1 'polypeptide(L)'
;MARNLILFLILTLAANHLAAKNYYRYKDQTGRLVVKDYLPNEAVKNGYDVINEQGRVLEQVPALLTDEQQQAEKIKQQQLAEQAEKRREQRRKDMQLMRQYNTVEDIERSEESQTASLKINMDIVRSHSAALENKLTELQSRAANFERKGKPVPKNILVEIESVKNQLSANQASLEQYQQRVTTIQEQFHHDLLRFKELKAMRLVKQSQYDSDFQDDDLIFSCSDKSSCDKAWKYAQIFAHENGSNKLEVVTDTLIITGKPQNQDQIGLSMTRLPGENESMQIVLEIDCFNSAQGQSLCNSDKALLVRQKFVDYLTQKSL
;
A
#
# COMPACT_ATOMS: atom_id res chain seq x y z
N MET A 1 -26.95 -87.75 18.61
CA MET A 1 -26.52 -86.90 19.75
C MET A 1 -25.55 -85.82 19.27
N ALA A 2 -25.99 -84.88 18.43
CA ALA A 2 -25.13 -83.80 17.93
C ALA A 2 -25.90 -82.49 17.63
N ARG A 3 -27.16 -82.38 18.08
CA ARG A 3 -28.05 -81.24 17.77
C ARG A 3 -28.46 -80.41 18.98
N ASN A 4 -28.09 -80.85 20.19
CA ASN A 4 -28.32 -80.13 21.44
C ASN A 4 -27.03 -79.51 22.02
N LEU A 5 -25.87 -79.68 21.36
CA LEU A 5 -24.60 -79.08 21.79
C LEU A 5 -24.33 -77.71 21.13
N ILE A 6 -25.04 -77.37 20.06
CA ILE A 6 -24.86 -76.09 19.34
C ILE A 6 -25.73 -74.98 19.94
N LEU A 7 -26.83 -75.34 20.63
CA LEU A 7 -27.71 -74.35 21.26
C LEU A 7 -27.20 -73.80 22.61
N PHE A 8 -26.18 -74.43 23.21
CA PHE A 8 -25.57 -73.94 24.45
C PHE A 8 -24.36 -73.01 24.21
N LEU A 9 -23.88 -72.89 22.97
CA LEU A 9 -22.75 -72.03 22.61
C LEU A 9 -23.16 -70.64 22.10
N ILE A 10 -24.46 -70.44 21.80
CA ILE A 10 -24.97 -69.18 21.23
C ILE A 10 -25.58 -68.27 22.32
N LEU A 11 -25.75 -68.75 23.55
CA LEU A 11 -26.30 -67.99 24.68
C LEU A 11 -25.25 -67.49 25.68
N THR A 12 -24.03 -67.17 25.22
CA THR A 12 -22.98 -66.53 26.04
C THR A 12 -22.31 -65.34 25.34
N LEU A 13 -22.92 -64.78 24.29
CA LEU A 13 -22.40 -63.61 23.57
C LEU A 13 -23.30 -62.37 23.74
N ALA A 14 -23.90 -62.22 24.92
CA ALA A 14 -24.66 -61.03 25.28
C ALA A 14 -24.30 -60.60 26.71
N ALA A 15 -23.10 -60.06 26.88
CA ALA A 15 -22.74 -59.07 27.90
C ALA A 15 -21.22 -58.96 27.91
N ASN A 16 -20.68 -57.92 27.28
CA ASN A 16 -19.47 -57.21 27.71
C ASN A 16 -19.25 -56.03 26.76
N HIS A 17 -20.20 -55.09 26.74
CA HIS A 17 -19.75 -53.70 26.62
C HIS A 17 -19.12 -53.36 27.97
N LEU A 18 -17.86 -53.76 28.19
CA LEU A 18 -17.03 -53.07 29.17
C LEU A 18 -16.98 -51.64 28.67
N ALA A 19 -17.69 -50.74 29.34
CA ALA A 19 -17.43 -49.32 29.22
C ALA A 19 -15.97 -49.14 29.61
N ALA A 20 -15.09 -48.95 28.62
CA ALA A 20 -13.67 -48.77 28.86
C ALA A 20 -13.51 -47.62 29.86
N LYS A 21 -12.96 -47.93 31.03
CA LYS A 21 -12.90 -46.95 32.12
C LYS A 21 -11.78 -45.97 31.80
N ASN A 22 -12.14 -44.71 31.56
CA ASN A 22 -11.19 -43.64 31.34
C ASN A 22 -10.63 -43.15 32.68
N TYR A 23 -9.34 -42.80 32.67
CA TYR A 23 -8.66 -42.16 33.80
C TYR A 23 -8.17 -40.77 33.39
N TYR A 24 -8.05 -39.88 34.36
CA TYR A 24 -7.63 -38.50 34.17
C TYR A 24 -6.28 -38.30 34.85
N ARG A 25 -5.27 -37.92 34.06
CA ARG A 25 -3.90 -37.67 34.53
C ARG A 25 -3.61 -36.17 34.50
N TYR A 26 -3.23 -35.59 35.63
CA TYR A 26 -2.94 -34.15 35.74
C TYR A 26 -1.84 -33.89 36.78
N LYS A 27 -1.31 -32.68 36.82
CA LYS A 27 -0.38 -32.24 37.87
C LYS A 27 -1.12 -31.58 39.03
N ASP A 28 -0.89 -32.07 40.24
CA ASP A 28 -1.42 -31.46 41.47
C ASP A 28 -0.69 -30.14 41.81
N GLN A 29 -1.13 -29.46 42.88
CA GLN A 29 -0.54 -28.18 43.32
C GLN A 29 0.94 -28.28 43.72
N THR A 30 1.43 -29.49 44.01
CA THR A 30 2.84 -29.77 44.34
C THR A 30 3.66 -30.18 43.11
N GLY A 31 3.05 -30.16 41.92
CA GLY A 31 3.68 -30.55 40.65
C GLY A 31 3.76 -32.06 40.42
N ARG A 32 3.14 -32.88 41.28
CA ARG A 32 3.14 -34.34 41.16
C ARG A 32 2.07 -34.78 40.17
N LEU A 33 2.41 -35.76 39.34
CA LEU A 33 1.44 -36.40 38.43
C LEU A 33 0.51 -37.31 39.23
N VAL A 34 -0.78 -37.04 39.14
CA VAL A 34 -1.85 -37.80 39.80
C VAL A 34 -2.76 -38.37 38.72
N VAL A 35 -3.16 -39.64 38.89
CA VAL A 35 -4.14 -40.33 38.03
C VAL A 35 -5.36 -40.65 38.87
N LYS A 36 -6.54 -40.22 38.42
CA LYS A 36 -7.82 -40.52 39.07
C LYS A 36 -8.82 -41.09 38.07
N ASP A 37 -9.76 -41.87 38.56
CA ASP A 37 -10.86 -42.42 37.77
C ASP A 37 -12.08 -41.49 37.67
N TYR A 38 -11.96 -40.27 38.18
CA TYR A 38 -12.92 -39.18 38.03
C TYR A 38 -12.16 -37.86 37.78
N LEU A 39 -12.83 -36.87 37.19
CA LEU A 39 -12.25 -35.56 36.89
C LEU A 39 -12.43 -34.59 38.09
N PRO A 40 -11.36 -34.22 38.82
CA PRO A 40 -11.46 -33.29 39.94
C PRO A 40 -11.36 -31.82 39.47
N ASN A 41 -11.93 -30.90 40.25
CA ASN A 41 -11.95 -29.46 39.93
C ASN A 41 -10.56 -28.84 39.70
N GLU A 42 -9.53 -29.33 40.39
CA GLU A 42 -8.14 -28.87 40.22
C GLU A 42 -7.54 -29.26 38.85
N ALA A 43 -7.90 -30.44 38.32
CA ALA A 43 -7.48 -30.89 37.00
C ALA A 43 -8.11 -30.02 35.90
N VAL A 44 -9.37 -29.59 36.09
CA VAL A 44 -10.05 -28.68 35.16
C VAL A 44 -9.29 -27.35 35.02
N LYS A 45 -8.69 -26.84 36.10
CA LYS A 45 -7.89 -25.60 36.09
C LYS A 45 -6.50 -25.78 35.49
N ASN A 46 -5.81 -26.86 35.82
CA ASN A 46 -4.40 -27.07 35.46
C ASN A 46 -4.19 -27.81 34.12
N GLY A 47 -5.28 -28.29 33.51
CA GLY A 47 -5.22 -29.16 32.34
C GLY A 47 -4.99 -30.61 32.75
N TYR A 48 -5.41 -31.53 31.90
CA TYR A 48 -5.37 -32.96 32.17
C TYR A 48 -5.33 -33.78 30.87
N ASP A 49 -4.76 -34.97 30.95
CA ASP A 49 -4.81 -35.98 29.90
C ASP A 49 -5.91 -36.99 30.24
N VAL A 50 -6.74 -37.37 29.27
CA VAL A 50 -7.60 -38.56 29.34
C VAL A 50 -6.77 -39.75 28.89
N ILE A 51 -6.65 -40.77 29.73
CA ILE A 51 -5.86 -41.97 29.46
C ILE A 51 -6.74 -43.24 29.55
N ASN A 52 -6.41 -44.26 28.76
CA ASN A 52 -7.05 -45.57 28.87
C ASN A 52 -6.46 -46.40 30.04
N GLU A 53 -7.01 -47.59 30.28
CA GLU A 53 -6.56 -48.50 31.35
C GLU A 53 -5.08 -48.91 31.25
N GLN A 54 -4.48 -48.81 30.06
CA GLN A 54 -3.08 -49.11 29.78
C GLN A 54 -2.17 -47.88 29.92
N GLY A 55 -2.72 -46.74 30.35
CA GLY A 55 -1.99 -45.49 30.53
C GLY A 55 -1.70 -44.71 29.23
N ARG A 56 -2.30 -45.10 28.11
CA ARG A 56 -2.16 -44.42 26.82
C ARG A 56 -3.05 -43.18 26.78
N VAL A 57 -2.48 -42.04 26.39
CA VAL A 57 -3.22 -40.78 26.20
C VAL A 57 -4.18 -40.92 25.03
N LEU A 58 -5.46 -40.71 25.31
CA LEU A 58 -6.55 -40.64 24.35
C LEU A 58 -6.82 -39.19 23.94
N GLU A 59 -6.77 -38.26 24.89
CA GLU A 59 -7.02 -36.84 24.69
C GLU A 59 -6.19 -36.01 25.66
N GLN A 60 -5.75 -34.82 25.24
CA GLN A 60 -5.02 -33.88 26.08
C GLN A 60 -5.80 -32.56 26.14
N VAL A 61 -6.18 -32.16 27.35
CA VAL A 61 -6.92 -30.92 27.61
C VAL A 61 -5.97 -29.92 28.29
N PRO A 62 -5.68 -28.77 27.67
CA PRO A 62 -4.78 -27.78 28.25
C PRO A 62 -5.36 -27.11 29.50
N ALA A 63 -4.50 -26.46 30.29
CA ALA A 63 -4.91 -25.65 31.43
C ALA A 63 -5.84 -24.51 31.01
N LEU A 64 -6.73 -24.10 31.91
CA LEU A 64 -7.47 -22.85 31.77
C LEU A 64 -6.44 -21.71 31.70
N LEU A 65 -6.53 -20.90 30.64
CA LEU A 65 -5.66 -19.74 30.49
C LEU A 65 -5.81 -18.84 31.73
N THR A 66 -4.67 -18.42 32.28
CA THR A 66 -4.65 -17.38 33.33
C THR A 66 -5.29 -16.08 32.80
N ASP A 67 -5.81 -15.23 33.68
CA ASP A 67 -6.43 -13.96 33.27
C ASP A 67 -5.48 -13.11 32.40
N GLU A 68 -4.18 -13.15 32.70
CA GLU A 68 -3.12 -12.50 31.91
C GLU A 68 -2.98 -13.10 30.50
N GLN A 69 -2.97 -14.44 30.38
CA GLN A 69 -2.92 -15.13 29.09
C GLN A 69 -4.20 -14.91 28.26
N GLN A 70 -5.37 -14.87 28.91
CA GLN A 70 -6.62 -14.53 28.23
C GLN A 70 -6.60 -13.09 27.70
N GLN A 71 -6.07 -12.16 28.49
CA GLN A 71 -5.93 -10.76 28.08
C GLN A 71 -4.93 -10.59 26.93
N ALA A 72 -3.78 -11.28 26.97
CA ALA A 72 -2.80 -11.27 25.89
C ALA A 72 -3.37 -11.84 24.58
N GLU A 73 -4.12 -12.94 24.66
CA GLU A 73 -4.78 -13.54 23.47
C GLU A 73 -5.86 -12.60 22.92
N LYS A 74 -6.66 -11.93 23.78
CA LYS A 74 -7.62 -10.90 23.35
C LYS A 74 -6.94 -9.74 22.62
N ILE A 75 -5.84 -9.22 23.16
CA ILE A 75 -5.09 -8.12 22.53
C ILE A 75 -4.55 -8.58 21.16
N LYS A 76 -3.96 -9.78 21.09
CA LYS A 76 -3.47 -10.34 19.83
C LYS A 76 -4.59 -10.49 18.79
N GLN A 77 -5.75 -11.01 19.20
CA GLN A 77 -6.91 -11.15 18.33
C GLN A 77 -7.45 -9.78 17.86
N GLN A 78 -7.49 -8.79 18.74
CA GLN A 78 -7.86 -7.42 18.38
C GLN A 78 -6.88 -6.81 17.35
N GLN A 79 -5.58 -6.97 17.55
CA GLN A 79 -4.55 -6.52 16.61
C GLN A 79 -4.69 -7.22 15.25
N LEU A 80 -4.92 -8.53 15.23
CA LEU A 80 -5.13 -9.29 13.99
C LEU A 80 -6.41 -8.83 13.27
N ALA A 81 -7.48 -8.56 14.01
CA ALA A 81 -8.73 -8.05 13.46
C ALA A 81 -8.56 -6.65 12.86
N GLU A 82 -7.88 -5.74 13.57
CA GLU A 82 -7.58 -4.38 13.09
C GLU A 82 -6.70 -4.42 11.82
N GLN A 83 -5.65 -5.25 11.81
CA GLN A 83 -4.82 -5.43 10.62
C GLN A 83 -5.61 -6.03 9.45
N ALA A 84 -6.51 -6.97 9.71
CA ALA A 84 -7.38 -7.53 8.68
C ALA A 84 -8.33 -6.48 8.13
N GLU A 85 -8.88 -5.61 8.97
CA GLU A 85 -9.71 -4.49 8.56
C GLU A 85 -8.95 -3.48 7.69
N LYS A 86 -7.76 -3.04 8.12
CA LYS A 86 -6.89 -2.16 7.32
C LYS A 86 -6.56 -2.76 5.95
N ARG A 87 -6.25 -4.06 5.88
CA ARG A 87 -6.03 -4.76 4.61
C ARG A 87 -7.28 -4.79 3.72
N ARG A 88 -8.47 -5.01 4.30
CA ARG A 88 -9.73 -4.97 3.55
C ARG A 88 -10.03 -3.58 3.00
N GLU A 89 -9.81 -2.54 3.81
CA GLU A 89 -9.99 -1.16 3.39
C GLU A 89 -9.01 -0.79 2.27
N GLN A 90 -7.73 -1.14 2.41
CA GLN A 90 -6.74 -0.90 1.37
C GLN A 90 -7.11 -1.60 0.07
N ARG A 91 -7.50 -2.88 0.11
CA ARG A 91 -7.98 -3.61 -1.07
C ARG A 91 -9.18 -2.93 -1.72
N ARG A 92 -10.10 -2.38 -0.92
CA ARG A 92 -11.25 -1.62 -1.44
C ARG A 92 -10.80 -0.36 -2.18
N LYS A 93 -9.85 0.39 -1.61
CA LYS A 93 -9.26 1.57 -2.25
C LYS A 93 -8.52 1.21 -3.53
N ASP A 94 -7.69 0.18 -3.49
CA ASP A 94 -6.96 -0.33 -4.66
C ASP A 94 -7.91 -0.76 -5.79
N MET A 95 -8.99 -1.48 -5.47
CA MET A 95 -10.01 -1.86 -6.45
C MET A 95 -10.74 -0.65 -7.03
N GLN A 96 -11.02 0.37 -6.22
CA GLN A 96 -11.64 1.59 -6.70
C GLN A 96 -10.70 2.36 -7.64
N LEU A 97 -9.44 2.50 -7.26
CA LEU A 97 -8.41 3.16 -8.06
C LEU A 97 -8.27 2.50 -9.44
N MET A 98 -8.13 1.17 -9.48
CA MET A 98 -8.01 0.40 -10.73
C MET A 98 -9.31 0.32 -11.56
N ARG A 99 -10.46 0.69 -10.99
CA ARG A 99 -11.74 0.79 -11.72
C ARG A 99 -11.98 2.19 -12.27
N GLN A 100 -11.52 3.20 -11.54
CA GLN A 100 -11.69 4.60 -11.89
C GLN A 100 -10.75 5.00 -13.03
N TYR A 101 -9.55 4.41 -13.07
CA TYR A 101 -8.51 4.74 -14.04
C TYR A 101 -8.03 3.50 -14.78
N ASN A 102 -7.85 3.63 -16.10
CA ASN A 102 -7.33 2.56 -16.93
C ASN A 102 -5.86 2.78 -17.28
N THR A 103 -5.44 4.05 -17.41
CA THR A 103 -4.06 4.43 -17.73
C THR A 103 -3.55 5.51 -16.79
N VAL A 104 -2.24 5.74 -16.79
CA VAL A 104 -1.61 6.81 -16.00
C VAL A 104 -2.09 8.18 -16.48
N GLU A 105 -2.31 8.33 -17.79
CA GLU A 105 -2.80 9.58 -18.40
C GLU A 105 -4.22 9.93 -17.93
N ASP A 106 -5.06 8.94 -17.60
CA ASP A 106 -6.39 9.21 -17.04
C ASP A 106 -6.30 9.83 -15.64
N ILE A 107 -5.33 9.42 -14.83
CA ILE A 107 -5.04 9.98 -13.51
C ILE A 107 -4.58 11.42 -13.65
N GLU A 108 -3.60 11.66 -14.53
CA GLU A 108 -3.04 13.01 -14.78
C GLU A 108 -4.10 13.98 -15.32
N ARG A 109 -4.91 13.54 -16.29
CA ARG A 109 -6.02 14.35 -16.83
C ARG A 109 -7.04 14.69 -15.74
N SER A 110 -7.28 13.76 -14.82
CA SER A 110 -8.20 13.99 -13.70
C SER A 110 -7.64 14.98 -12.69
N GLU A 111 -6.33 14.92 -12.39
CA GLU A 111 -5.64 15.93 -11.58
C GLU A 111 -5.76 17.33 -12.22
N GLU A 112 -5.46 17.42 -13.52
CA GLU A 112 -5.55 18.67 -14.27
C GLU A 112 -6.98 19.23 -14.22
N SER A 113 -7.98 18.39 -14.47
CA SER A 113 -9.39 18.77 -14.42
C SER A 113 -9.81 19.25 -13.03
N GLN A 114 -9.40 18.57 -11.95
CA GLN A 114 -9.75 18.96 -10.58
C GLN A 114 -9.06 20.25 -10.12
N THR A 115 -7.86 20.54 -10.63
CA THR A 115 -7.12 21.76 -10.29
C THR A 115 -7.45 22.95 -11.18
N ALA A 116 -8.06 22.73 -12.35
CA ALA A 116 -8.32 23.77 -13.35
C ALA A 116 -9.11 24.97 -12.80
N SER A 117 -10.23 24.73 -12.12
CA SER A 117 -11.07 25.82 -11.59
C SER A 117 -10.36 26.62 -10.49
N LEU A 118 -9.52 25.96 -9.67
CA LEU A 118 -8.73 26.65 -8.64
C LEU A 118 -7.68 27.55 -9.28
N LYS A 119 -6.98 27.06 -10.31
CA LYS A 119 -5.99 27.83 -11.07
C LYS A 119 -6.62 29.05 -11.73
N ILE A 120 -7.80 28.91 -12.34
CA ILE A 120 -8.56 30.02 -12.92
C ILE A 120 -8.91 31.07 -11.84
N ASN A 121 -9.39 30.63 -10.67
CA ASN A 121 -9.70 31.55 -9.57
C ASN A 121 -8.46 32.30 -9.08
N MET A 122 -7.31 31.62 -9.01
CA MET A 122 -6.04 32.28 -8.65
C MET A 122 -5.67 33.35 -9.67
N ASP A 123 -5.84 33.11 -10.97
CA ASP A 123 -5.54 34.09 -12.01
C ASP A 123 -6.46 35.30 -11.96
N ILE A 124 -7.75 35.09 -11.65
CA ILE A 124 -8.70 36.18 -11.41
C ILE A 124 -8.28 37.03 -10.20
N VAL A 125 -7.93 36.40 -9.08
CA VAL A 125 -7.51 37.11 -7.86
C VAL A 125 -6.18 37.84 -8.07
N ARG A 126 -5.24 37.27 -8.83
CA ARG A 126 -3.98 37.93 -9.23
C ARG A 126 -4.25 39.17 -10.08
N SER A 127 -5.12 39.06 -11.08
CA SER A 127 -5.51 40.20 -11.93
C SER A 127 -6.16 41.31 -11.11
N HIS A 128 -7.07 40.96 -10.19
CA HIS A 128 -7.69 41.91 -9.28
C HIS A 128 -6.66 42.58 -8.35
N SER A 129 -5.69 41.81 -7.84
CA SER A 129 -4.62 42.34 -6.98
C SER A 129 -3.73 43.33 -7.74
N ALA A 130 -3.35 43.03 -8.99
CA ALA A 130 -2.58 43.95 -9.83
C ALA A 130 -3.32 45.28 -10.06
N ALA A 131 -4.65 45.24 -10.26
CA ALA A 131 -5.46 46.45 -10.37
C ALA A 131 -5.48 47.27 -9.06
N LEU A 132 -5.59 46.59 -7.90
CA LEU A 132 -5.53 47.23 -6.59
C LEU A 132 -4.14 47.82 -6.27
N GLU A 133 -3.05 47.18 -6.69
CA GLU A 133 -1.69 47.69 -6.54
C GLU A 133 -1.47 48.98 -7.33
N ASN A 134 -1.98 49.03 -8.56
CA ASN A 134 -1.97 50.26 -9.36
C ASN A 134 -2.77 51.38 -8.67
N LYS A 135 -3.98 51.06 -8.20
CA LYS A 135 -4.82 52.00 -7.46
C LYS A 135 -4.15 52.51 -6.18
N LEU A 136 -3.49 51.63 -5.43
CA LEU A 136 -2.74 51.99 -4.23
C LEU A 136 -1.61 52.96 -4.56
N THR A 137 -0.85 52.68 -5.62
CA THR A 137 0.24 53.53 -6.11
C THR A 137 -0.28 54.93 -6.48
N GLU A 138 -1.40 55.02 -7.18
CA GLU A 138 -2.04 56.30 -7.51
C GLU A 138 -2.49 57.08 -6.27
N LEU A 139 -3.10 56.41 -5.29
CA LEU A 139 -3.54 57.03 -4.03
C LEU A 139 -2.36 57.54 -3.20
N GLN A 140 -1.29 56.74 -3.11
CA GLN A 140 -0.05 57.12 -2.43
C GLN A 140 0.63 58.31 -3.11
N SER A 141 0.69 58.33 -4.44
CA SER A 141 1.20 59.47 -5.20
C SER A 141 0.40 60.75 -4.94
N ARG A 142 -0.95 60.64 -4.90
CA ARG A 142 -1.82 61.75 -4.52
C ARG A 142 -1.57 62.23 -3.08
N ALA A 143 -1.44 61.33 -2.12
CA ALA A 143 -1.12 61.67 -0.74
C ALA A 143 0.24 62.40 -0.63
N ALA A 144 1.29 61.87 -1.26
CA ALA A 144 2.62 62.47 -1.29
C ALA A 144 2.61 63.89 -1.91
N ASN A 145 1.74 64.15 -2.90
CA ASN A 145 1.57 65.50 -3.46
C ASN A 145 1.01 66.52 -2.46
N PHE A 146 0.14 66.11 -1.53
CA PHE A 146 -0.33 67.01 -0.46
C PHE A 146 0.78 67.29 0.54
N GLU A 147 1.51 66.25 0.97
CA GLU A 147 2.63 66.37 1.92
C GLU A 147 3.74 67.26 1.37
N ARG A 148 4.13 67.10 0.10
CA ARG A 148 5.12 67.96 -0.58
C ARG A 148 4.69 69.42 -0.65
N LYS A 149 3.39 69.70 -0.64
CA LYS A 149 2.83 71.06 -0.62
C LYS A 149 2.66 71.59 0.81
N GLY A 150 3.11 70.87 1.83
CA GLY A 150 2.93 71.21 3.24
C GLY A 150 1.47 71.17 3.71
N LYS A 151 0.59 70.48 2.96
CA LYS A 151 -0.83 70.38 3.28
C LYS A 151 -1.13 69.02 3.93
N PRO A 152 -2.08 68.95 4.88
CA PRO A 152 -2.52 67.67 5.41
C PRO A 152 -3.17 66.82 4.32
N VAL A 153 -2.91 65.52 4.33
CA VAL A 153 -3.55 64.57 3.41
C VAL A 153 -5.05 64.46 3.76
N PRO A 154 -5.95 64.61 2.78
CA PRO A 154 -7.38 64.42 3.00
C PRO A 154 -7.73 63.05 3.61
N LYS A 155 -8.61 63.04 4.63
CA LYS A 155 -9.01 61.79 5.33
C LYS A 155 -9.57 60.72 4.40
N ASN A 156 -10.30 61.11 3.36
CA ASN A 156 -10.86 60.17 2.38
C ASN A 156 -9.76 59.41 1.62
N ILE A 157 -8.63 60.05 1.28
CA ILE A 157 -7.49 59.39 0.63
C ILE A 157 -6.87 58.36 1.58
N LEU A 158 -6.70 58.71 2.86
CA LEU A 158 -6.15 57.78 3.86
C LEU A 158 -7.07 56.56 4.07
N VAL A 159 -8.38 56.78 4.17
CA VAL A 159 -9.38 55.70 4.29
C VAL A 159 -9.37 54.80 3.05
N GLU A 160 -9.24 55.38 1.86
CA GLU A 160 -9.21 54.61 0.61
C GLU A 160 -7.92 53.78 0.49
N ILE A 161 -6.76 54.34 0.87
CA ILE A 161 -5.49 53.61 0.97
C ILE A 161 -5.64 52.40 1.89
N GLU A 162 -6.20 52.60 3.07
CA GLU A 162 -6.36 51.53 4.05
C GLU A 162 -7.33 50.45 3.55
N SER A 163 -8.43 50.85 2.91
CA SER A 163 -9.37 49.92 2.27
C SER A 163 -8.70 49.07 1.18
N VAL A 164 -7.89 49.69 0.31
CA VAL A 164 -7.17 48.98 -0.75
C VAL A 164 -6.15 48.01 -0.17
N LYS A 165 -5.41 48.41 0.88
CA LYS A 165 -4.47 47.51 1.59
C LYS A 165 -5.18 46.29 2.20
N ASN A 166 -6.34 46.51 2.82
CA ASN A 166 -7.12 45.42 3.40
C ASN A 166 -7.64 44.45 2.31
N GLN A 167 -8.06 44.96 1.16
CA GLN A 167 -8.45 44.13 0.02
C GLN A 167 -7.28 43.33 -0.55
N LEU A 168 -6.08 43.94 -0.67
CA LEU A 168 -4.87 43.22 -1.08
C LEU A 168 -4.51 42.10 -0.10
N SER A 169 -4.60 42.36 1.20
CA SER A 169 -4.37 41.34 2.24
C SER A 169 -5.39 40.19 2.14
N ALA A 170 -6.67 40.49 1.91
CA ALA A 170 -7.70 39.47 1.72
C ALA A 170 -7.49 38.64 0.44
N ASN A 171 -7.09 39.28 -0.66
CA ASN A 171 -6.73 38.59 -1.90
C ASN A 171 -5.54 37.65 -1.70
N GLN A 172 -4.51 38.10 -0.98
CA GLN A 172 -3.33 37.29 -0.67
C GLN A 172 -3.71 36.04 0.13
N ALA A 173 -4.52 36.18 1.19
CA ALA A 173 -5.02 35.04 1.96
C ALA A 173 -5.83 34.05 1.11
N SER A 174 -6.61 34.56 0.15
CA SER A 174 -7.36 33.72 -0.80
C SER A 174 -6.45 32.95 -1.75
N LEU A 175 -5.38 33.59 -2.26
CA LEU A 175 -4.38 32.94 -3.10
C LEU A 175 -3.66 31.82 -2.36
N GLU A 176 -3.25 32.05 -1.12
CA GLU A 176 -2.63 31.03 -0.26
C GLU A 176 -3.56 29.84 -0.05
N GLN A 177 -4.84 30.10 0.21
CA GLN A 177 -5.83 29.03 0.38
C GLN A 177 -6.01 28.21 -0.91
N TYR A 178 -6.11 28.85 -2.07
CA TYR A 178 -6.22 28.13 -3.34
C TYR A 178 -4.96 27.35 -3.67
N GLN A 179 -3.79 27.93 -3.44
CA GLN A 179 -2.51 27.26 -3.67
C GLN A 179 -2.39 26.01 -2.79
N GLN A 180 -2.74 26.10 -1.51
CA GLN A 180 -2.72 24.95 -0.61
C GLN A 180 -3.66 23.84 -1.09
N ARG A 181 -4.87 24.19 -1.52
CA ARG A 181 -5.82 23.20 -2.08
C ARG A 181 -5.29 22.52 -3.33
N VAL A 182 -4.68 23.29 -4.24
CA VAL A 182 -4.03 22.72 -5.43
C VAL A 182 -2.96 21.73 -4.99
N THR A 183 -2.02 22.14 -4.13
CA THR A 183 -0.94 21.26 -3.65
C THR A 183 -1.48 19.98 -3.00
N THR A 184 -2.50 20.06 -2.13
CA THR A 184 -3.12 18.87 -1.52
C THR A 184 -3.73 17.92 -2.55
N ILE A 185 -4.40 18.45 -3.58
CA ILE A 185 -4.94 17.63 -4.67
C ILE A 185 -3.79 16.95 -5.43
N GLN A 186 -2.74 17.70 -5.77
CA GLN A 186 -1.59 17.16 -6.51
C GLN A 186 -0.86 16.07 -5.71
N GLU A 187 -0.68 16.25 -4.40
CA GLU A 187 -0.09 15.24 -3.52
C GLU A 187 -0.93 13.96 -3.49
N GLN A 188 -2.26 14.09 -3.39
CA GLN A 188 -3.17 12.95 -3.43
C GLN A 188 -3.06 12.18 -4.76
N PHE A 189 -3.11 12.90 -5.88
CA PHE A 189 -2.99 12.30 -7.21
C PHE A 189 -1.62 11.67 -7.44
N HIS A 190 -0.55 12.25 -6.91
CA HIS A 190 0.77 11.66 -6.94
C HIS A 190 0.80 10.32 -6.21
N HIS A 191 0.24 10.24 -5.00
CA HIS A 191 0.12 8.97 -4.27
C HIS A 191 -0.70 7.92 -5.03
N ASP A 192 -1.84 8.34 -5.61
CA ASP A 192 -2.68 7.47 -6.41
C ASP A 192 -1.96 6.96 -7.67
N LEU A 193 -1.17 7.80 -8.33
CA LEU A 193 -0.35 7.43 -9.49
C LEU A 193 0.70 6.38 -9.12
N LEU A 194 1.45 6.59 -8.04
CA LEU A 194 2.46 5.62 -7.57
C LEU A 194 1.79 4.28 -7.24
N ARG A 195 0.68 4.32 -6.50
CA ARG A 195 -0.06 3.11 -6.13
C ARG A 195 -0.64 2.39 -7.35
N PHE A 196 -1.14 3.14 -8.33
CA PHE A 196 -1.66 2.58 -9.57
C PHE A 196 -0.60 1.82 -10.35
N LYS A 197 0.63 2.36 -10.44
CA LYS A 197 1.78 1.68 -11.06
C LYS A 197 2.11 0.35 -10.35
N GLU A 198 2.17 0.36 -9.03
CA GLU A 198 2.38 -0.88 -8.27
C GLU A 198 1.29 -1.93 -8.54
N LEU A 199 0.03 -1.51 -8.58
CA LEU A 199 -1.11 -2.39 -8.85
C LEU A 199 -1.13 -2.92 -10.29
N LYS A 200 -0.69 -2.13 -11.28
CA LYS A 200 -0.47 -2.62 -12.65
C LYS A 200 0.63 -3.67 -12.69
N ALA A 201 1.77 -3.42 -12.05
CA ALA A 201 2.85 -4.41 -11.97
C ALA A 201 2.39 -5.72 -11.30
N MET A 202 1.64 -5.64 -10.20
CA MET A 202 1.06 -6.82 -9.55
C MET A 202 0.10 -7.60 -10.48
N ARG A 203 -0.68 -6.89 -11.29
CA ARG A 203 -1.57 -7.51 -12.28
C ARG A 203 -0.78 -8.22 -13.37
N LEU A 204 0.29 -7.61 -13.88
CA LEU A 204 1.17 -8.19 -14.90
C LEU A 204 1.80 -9.50 -14.42
N VAL A 205 2.41 -9.48 -13.24
CA VAL A 205 2.97 -10.70 -12.60
C VAL A 205 1.91 -11.77 -12.41
N LYS A 206 0.72 -11.39 -11.96
CA LYS A 206 -0.37 -12.36 -11.77
C LYS A 206 -0.78 -12.97 -13.11
N GLN A 207 -0.81 -12.19 -14.20
CA GLN A 207 -1.16 -12.68 -15.53
C GLN A 207 -0.11 -13.64 -16.08
N SER A 208 1.18 -13.33 -15.95
CA SER A 208 2.26 -14.21 -16.42
C SER A 208 2.31 -15.57 -15.69
N GLN A 209 1.78 -15.66 -14.48
CA GLN A 209 1.66 -16.94 -13.75
C GLN A 209 0.60 -17.90 -14.32
N TYR A 210 -0.42 -17.41 -15.03
CA TYR A 210 -1.53 -18.23 -15.54
C TYR A 210 -1.49 -18.47 -17.05
N ASP A 211 -0.80 -17.61 -17.81
CA ASP A 211 -0.77 -17.66 -19.26
C ASP A 211 0.64 -18.04 -19.74
N SER A 212 0.81 -19.30 -20.15
CA SER A 212 2.09 -19.81 -20.65
C SER A 212 2.51 -19.25 -22.02
N ASP A 213 1.58 -18.60 -22.74
CA ASP A 213 1.85 -17.96 -24.03
C ASP A 213 2.19 -16.45 -23.88
N PHE A 214 2.22 -15.94 -22.64
CA PHE A 214 2.51 -14.53 -22.35
C PHE A 214 4.01 -14.22 -22.51
N GLN A 215 4.43 -13.79 -23.70
CA GLN A 215 5.79 -13.34 -24.03
C GLN A 215 6.10 -11.97 -23.42
N ASP A 216 6.33 -11.94 -22.11
CA ASP A 216 6.77 -10.73 -21.38
C ASP A 216 7.99 -11.03 -20.49
N ASP A 217 8.75 -12.07 -20.86
CA ASP A 217 9.99 -12.49 -20.20
C ASP A 217 11.01 -11.34 -20.08
N ASP A 218 10.95 -10.38 -21.00
CA ASP A 218 11.84 -9.21 -21.05
C ASP A 218 11.44 -8.07 -20.07
N LEU A 219 10.30 -8.17 -19.38
CA LEU A 219 9.83 -7.16 -18.43
C LEU A 219 9.91 -7.57 -16.97
N ILE A 220 9.99 -8.88 -16.69
CA ILE A 220 9.91 -9.41 -15.34
C ILE A 220 11.20 -10.13 -15.00
N PHE A 221 12.02 -9.51 -14.15
CA PHE A 221 13.17 -10.18 -13.56
C PHE A 221 12.77 -10.90 -12.27
N SER A 222 13.18 -12.16 -12.09
CA SER A 222 12.89 -12.94 -10.88
C SER A 222 14.18 -13.36 -10.16
N CYS A 223 14.20 -13.23 -8.83
CA CYS A 223 15.31 -13.66 -7.96
C CYS A 223 14.81 -14.62 -6.89
N SER A 224 15.67 -15.55 -6.45
CA SER A 224 15.29 -16.68 -5.60
C SER A 224 15.55 -16.50 -4.11
N ASP A 225 16.45 -15.58 -3.73
CA ASP A 225 16.82 -15.35 -2.33
C ASP A 225 16.97 -13.86 -2.02
N LYS A 226 16.86 -13.51 -0.74
CA LYS A 226 16.90 -12.12 -0.29
C LYS A 226 18.16 -11.37 -0.74
N SER A 227 19.33 -12.02 -0.70
CA SER A 227 20.60 -11.36 -1.04
C SER A 227 20.68 -11.05 -2.53
N SER A 228 20.33 -12.00 -3.39
CA SER A 228 20.28 -11.74 -4.84
C SER A 228 19.21 -10.70 -5.19
N CYS A 229 18.06 -10.72 -4.51
CA CYS A 229 17.00 -9.72 -4.69
C CYS A 229 17.40 -8.30 -4.26
N ASP A 230 18.05 -8.15 -3.10
CA ASP A 230 18.54 -6.84 -2.63
C ASP A 230 19.64 -6.29 -3.55
N LYS A 231 20.49 -7.17 -4.10
CA LYS A 231 21.52 -6.82 -5.08
C LYS A 231 20.89 -6.40 -6.41
N ALA A 232 19.93 -7.17 -6.92
CA ALA A 232 19.18 -6.86 -8.14
C ALA A 232 18.48 -5.51 -8.04
N TRP A 233 17.85 -5.19 -6.90
CA TRP A 233 17.18 -3.90 -6.71
C TRP A 233 18.13 -2.69 -6.81
N LYS A 234 19.34 -2.80 -6.25
CA LYS A 234 20.37 -1.75 -6.40
C LYS A 234 20.81 -1.59 -7.86
N TYR A 235 20.95 -2.69 -8.59
CA TYR A 235 21.28 -2.64 -10.01
C TYR A 235 20.13 -2.10 -10.86
N ALA A 236 18.89 -2.38 -10.48
CA ALA A 236 17.70 -1.81 -11.13
C ALA A 236 17.71 -0.28 -11.05
N GLN A 237 18.12 0.29 -9.90
CA GLN A 237 18.30 1.74 -9.75
C GLN A 237 19.38 2.30 -10.69
N ILE A 238 20.52 1.63 -10.82
CA ILE A 238 21.59 2.03 -11.74
C ILE A 238 21.09 1.95 -13.19
N PHE A 239 20.42 0.85 -13.54
CA PHE A 239 19.85 0.66 -14.87
C PHE A 239 18.86 1.77 -15.22
N ALA A 240 17.98 2.13 -14.28
CA ALA A 240 17.02 3.22 -14.47
C ALA A 240 17.72 4.56 -14.71
N HIS A 241 18.80 4.84 -13.98
CA HIS A 241 19.62 6.04 -14.17
C HIS A 241 20.32 6.09 -15.54
N GLU A 242 20.84 4.96 -16.02
CA GLU A 242 21.62 4.89 -17.26
C GLU A 242 20.75 4.81 -18.52
N ASN A 243 19.53 4.28 -18.41
CA ASN A 243 18.66 4.01 -19.57
C ASN A 243 17.42 4.91 -19.61
N GLY A 244 17.10 5.63 -18.52
CA GLY A 244 16.07 6.65 -18.50
C GLY A 244 16.56 7.95 -19.14
N SER A 245 15.66 8.69 -19.79
CA SER A 245 16.00 10.00 -20.36
C SER A 245 16.12 11.12 -19.31
N ASN A 246 15.56 10.89 -18.12
CA ASN A 246 15.49 11.86 -17.03
C ASN A 246 16.08 11.26 -15.74
N LYS A 247 16.31 12.12 -14.75
CA LYS A 247 16.83 11.72 -13.43
C LYS A 247 15.84 10.87 -12.66
N LEU A 248 16.32 10.14 -11.65
CA LEU A 248 15.47 9.45 -10.68
C LEU A 248 14.68 10.47 -9.85
N GLU A 249 13.37 10.26 -9.75
CA GLU A 249 12.45 11.08 -8.93
C GLU A 249 11.96 10.31 -7.69
N VAL A 250 11.69 9.00 -7.85
CA VAL A 250 11.26 8.13 -6.75
C VAL A 250 12.25 6.99 -6.64
N VAL A 251 12.79 6.78 -5.43
CA VAL A 251 13.61 5.62 -5.09
C VAL A 251 13.21 5.18 -3.69
N THR A 252 12.57 4.02 -3.62
CA THR A 252 12.10 3.39 -2.37
C THR A 252 12.49 1.92 -2.36
N ASP A 253 12.08 1.18 -1.33
CA ASP A 253 12.30 -0.26 -1.27
C ASP A 253 11.44 -1.05 -2.28
N THR A 254 10.32 -0.47 -2.77
CA THR A 254 9.37 -1.15 -3.67
C THR A 254 9.24 -0.51 -5.04
N LEU A 255 9.66 0.74 -5.21
CA LEU A 255 9.42 1.53 -6.41
C LEU A 255 10.62 2.40 -6.78
N ILE A 256 11.01 2.34 -8.06
CA ILE A 256 12.00 3.23 -8.69
C ILE A 256 11.32 3.89 -9.90
N ILE A 257 11.34 5.23 -9.98
CA ILE A 257 10.77 5.97 -11.12
C ILE A 257 11.74 7.07 -11.56
N THR A 258 11.98 7.15 -12.85
CA THR A 258 12.64 8.29 -13.49
C THR A 258 11.63 9.38 -13.83
N GLY A 259 12.07 10.63 -13.94
CA GLY A 259 11.20 11.74 -14.29
C GLY A 259 10.48 11.58 -15.61
N LYS A 260 9.28 12.18 -15.68
CA LYS A 260 8.37 12.06 -16.81
C LYS A 260 9.03 12.53 -18.12
N PRO A 261 8.85 11.81 -19.24
CA PRO A 261 9.27 12.29 -20.56
C PRO A 261 8.72 13.70 -20.86
N GLN A 262 9.59 14.60 -21.32
CA GLN A 262 9.23 15.99 -21.65
C GLN A 262 8.96 16.18 -23.15
N ASN A 263 9.35 15.22 -23.98
CA ASN A 263 9.12 15.23 -25.43
C ASN A 263 9.06 13.79 -25.97
N GLN A 264 8.66 13.68 -27.24
CA GLN A 264 8.40 12.41 -27.93
C GLN A 264 9.61 11.49 -28.14
N ASP A 265 10.84 11.95 -27.89
CA ASP A 265 12.07 11.16 -28.06
C ASP A 265 12.61 10.59 -26.74
N GLN A 266 12.02 11.03 -25.63
CA GLN A 266 12.38 10.63 -24.27
C GLN A 266 11.54 9.45 -23.78
N ILE A 267 12.19 8.58 -23.01
CA ILE A 267 11.55 7.50 -22.26
C ILE A 267 11.79 7.69 -20.76
N GLY A 268 10.76 7.37 -19.98
CA GLY A 268 10.82 7.18 -18.56
C GLY A 268 10.80 5.69 -18.23
N LEU A 269 11.34 5.32 -17.09
CA LEU A 269 11.37 3.97 -16.56
C LEU A 269 10.73 3.97 -15.18
N SER A 270 9.87 2.98 -14.96
CA SER A 270 9.25 2.66 -13.68
C SER A 270 9.52 1.21 -13.37
N MET A 271 10.07 0.93 -12.19
CA MET A 271 10.35 -0.44 -11.75
C MET A 271 9.65 -0.70 -10.42
N THR A 272 8.92 -1.81 -10.34
CA THR A 272 8.22 -2.22 -9.13
C THR A 272 8.80 -3.53 -8.61
N ARG A 273 9.24 -3.55 -7.35
CA ARG A 273 9.65 -4.75 -6.63
C ARG A 273 8.44 -5.37 -5.93
N LEU A 274 8.16 -6.62 -6.26
CA LEU A 274 7.02 -7.38 -5.76
C LEU A 274 7.51 -8.62 -4.99
N PRO A 275 6.96 -8.88 -3.79
CA PRO A 275 7.31 -10.08 -3.03
C PRO A 275 6.68 -11.33 -3.67
N GLY A 276 7.48 -12.39 -3.79
CA GLY A 276 7.07 -13.73 -4.17
C GLY A 276 7.04 -14.71 -2.99
N GLU A 277 7.03 -16.01 -3.28
CA GLU A 277 7.08 -17.07 -2.26
C GLU A 277 8.51 -17.29 -1.71
N ASN A 278 8.65 -17.74 -0.47
CA ASN A 278 9.95 -18.14 0.12
C ASN A 278 11.07 -17.10 -0.03
N GLU A 279 10.78 -15.82 0.23
CA GLU A 279 11.71 -14.68 0.08
C GLU A 279 12.17 -14.38 -1.37
N SER A 280 11.64 -15.08 -2.37
CA SER A 280 11.79 -14.71 -3.78
C SER A 280 11.11 -13.37 -4.05
N MET A 281 11.55 -12.68 -5.10
CA MET A 281 10.96 -11.42 -5.52
C MET A 281 10.98 -11.29 -7.03
N GLN A 282 10.10 -10.43 -7.53
CA GLN A 282 10.03 -10.06 -8.94
C GLN A 282 10.24 -8.56 -9.06
N ILE A 283 10.96 -8.14 -10.09
CA ILE A 283 11.11 -6.74 -10.46
C ILE A 283 10.48 -6.56 -11.84
N VAL A 284 9.41 -5.77 -11.90
CA VAL A 284 8.69 -5.47 -13.14
C VAL A 284 9.17 -4.14 -13.66
N LEU A 285 9.60 -4.09 -14.93
CA LEU A 285 9.89 -2.85 -15.65
C LEU A 285 8.65 -2.40 -16.44
N GLU A 286 8.34 -1.11 -16.35
CA GLU A 286 7.42 -0.41 -17.24
C GLU A 286 8.16 0.76 -17.89
N ILE A 287 7.91 0.97 -19.19
CA ILE A 287 8.44 2.11 -19.95
C ILE A 287 7.31 3.14 -20.09
N ASP A 288 7.57 4.35 -19.63
CA ASP A 288 6.69 5.50 -19.78
C ASP A 288 7.14 6.33 -20.99
N CYS A 289 6.20 6.70 -21.88
CA CYS A 289 6.49 7.57 -23.02
C CYS A 289 5.71 8.87 -22.94
N PHE A 290 6.16 9.87 -23.69
CA PHE A 290 5.43 11.14 -23.79
C PHE A 290 4.02 10.92 -24.36
N ASN A 291 3.03 11.63 -23.81
CA ASN A 291 1.64 11.54 -24.24
C ASN A 291 1.43 12.25 -25.59
N SER A 292 1.86 11.59 -26.66
CA SER A 292 1.61 11.98 -28.05
C SER A 292 1.59 10.74 -28.95
N ALA A 293 1.10 10.89 -30.18
CA ALA A 293 1.12 9.80 -31.15
C ALA A 293 2.55 9.29 -31.43
N GLN A 294 3.53 10.19 -31.47
CA GLN A 294 4.94 9.86 -31.66
C GLN A 294 5.54 9.19 -30.42
N GLY A 295 5.21 9.66 -29.22
CA GLY A 295 5.65 9.01 -27.97
C GLY A 295 5.08 7.60 -27.84
N GLN A 296 3.82 7.37 -28.21
CA GLN A 296 3.24 6.03 -28.26
C GLN A 296 3.97 5.12 -29.28
N SER A 297 4.34 5.69 -30.42
CA SER A 297 5.14 4.98 -31.43
C SER A 297 6.52 4.60 -30.89
N LEU A 298 7.14 5.47 -30.09
CA LEU A 298 8.40 5.19 -29.40
C LEU A 298 8.25 4.02 -28.41
N CYS A 299 7.19 3.98 -27.61
CA CYS A 299 6.93 2.89 -26.65
C CYS A 299 6.73 1.52 -27.32
N ASN A 300 6.25 1.52 -28.56
CA ASN A 300 6.03 0.33 -29.38
C ASN A 300 7.21 0.03 -30.34
N SER A 301 8.30 0.79 -30.27
CA SER A 301 9.44 0.65 -31.17
C SER A 301 10.46 -0.38 -30.67
N ASP A 302 11.34 -0.82 -31.58
CA ASP A 302 12.48 -1.68 -31.27
C ASP A 302 13.41 -1.07 -30.20
N LYS A 303 13.46 0.28 -30.11
CA LYS A 303 14.24 0.96 -29.07
C LYS A 303 13.70 0.65 -27.67
N ALA A 304 12.37 0.68 -27.49
CA ALA A 304 11.75 0.33 -26.21
C ALA A 304 11.92 -1.16 -25.91
N LEU A 305 11.73 -2.04 -26.91
CA LEU A 305 11.96 -3.47 -26.77
C LEU A 305 13.41 -3.79 -26.34
N LEU A 306 14.40 -3.12 -26.93
CA LEU A 306 15.81 -3.30 -26.58
C LEU A 306 16.11 -2.89 -25.13
N VAL A 307 15.43 -1.88 -24.59
CA VAL A 307 15.57 -1.51 -23.16
C VAL A 307 15.04 -2.62 -22.25
N ARG A 308 13.92 -3.24 -22.61
CA ARG A 308 13.35 -4.38 -21.87
C ARG A 308 14.31 -5.58 -21.86
N GLN A 309 14.79 -5.98 -23.03
CA GLN A 309 15.76 -7.07 -23.16
C GLN A 309 17.04 -6.82 -22.34
N LYS A 310 17.62 -5.62 -22.46
CA LYS A 310 18.81 -5.24 -21.69
C LYS A 310 18.58 -5.26 -20.19
N PHE A 311 17.36 -4.99 -19.73
CA PHE A 311 17.05 -4.94 -18.30
C PHE A 311 17.23 -6.31 -17.64
N VAL A 312 16.60 -7.34 -18.20
CA VAL A 312 16.68 -8.71 -17.66
C VAL A 312 18.10 -9.25 -17.75
N ASP A 313 18.78 -9.03 -18.88
CA ASP A 313 20.18 -9.43 -19.07
C ASP A 313 21.11 -8.74 -18.05
N TYR A 314 20.95 -7.43 -17.87
CA TYR A 314 21.77 -6.64 -16.96
C TYR A 314 21.61 -7.10 -15.51
N LEU A 315 20.37 -7.31 -15.06
CA LEU A 315 20.12 -7.79 -13.71
C LEU A 315 20.68 -9.21 -13.53
N THR A 316 20.41 -10.12 -14.46
CA THR A 316 20.91 -11.51 -14.39
C THR A 316 22.43 -11.56 -14.26
N GLN A 317 23.17 -10.79 -15.07
CA GLN A 317 24.63 -10.78 -15.03
C GLN A 317 25.21 -10.15 -13.76
N LYS A 318 24.50 -9.19 -13.16
CA LYS A 318 25.00 -8.40 -12.03
C LYS A 318 24.52 -8.91 -10.67
N SER A 319 23.39 -9.59 -10.60
CA SER A 319 22.78 -10.05 -9.34
C SER A 319 23.20 -11.46 -8.91
N LEU A 320 23.73 -12.27 -9.84
CA LEU A 320 24.33 -13.58 -9.53
C LEU A 320 25.60 -13.45 -8.67
#